data_AF-A0A4Q4BNN0-F1
#
_entry.id   AF-A0A4Q4BNN0-F1
#
_cell.length_a   1.000
_cell.length_b   1.000
_cell.length_c   1.000
_cell.angle_alpha   90.00
_cell.angle_beta   90.00
_cell.angle_gamma   90.00
#
_symmetry.space_group_name_H-M   'P 1'
#
loop_
_entity.id
_entity.type
_entity.pdbx_description
1 polymer ?
#
loop_
_entity_poly.entity_id
_entity_poly.type
_entity_poly.pdbx_seq_one_letter_code
_entity_poly.pdbx_strand_id
1 'polypeptide(L)'
;YETRALRREDFNNDKVDAGEIGAGTQVTAIYEVTAPGSEALLNDSLRYGETSAAGNTMGELGFLRLRWKAPGEDASTLVETPITGTEGASQESRFAAAIAGFGQLLQGSVYLGDWGWDQAIALATENRGEDAFGYRVEAVNLMRLAESLSK
;
A
#
# COMPACT_ATOMS: atom_id res chain seq x y z
N TYR A 1 1.92 -3.22 9.92
CA TYR A 1 3.27 -2.62 9.97
C TYR A 1 3.24 -1.57 11.06
N GLU A 2 4.19 -1.61 11.99
CA GLU A 2 4.02 -1.11 13.37
C GLU A 2 3.49 0.33 13.49
N THR A 3 2.44 0.47 14.29
CA THR A 3 1.89 1.72 14.82
C THR A 3 2.71 2.21 16.02
N ARG A 4 4.01 2.38 15.84
CA ARG A 4 4.82 3.21 16.74
C ARG A 4 5.37 4.36 15.91
N ALA A 5 4.94 5.57 16.23
CA ALA A 5 5.66 6.77 15.80
C ALA A 5 7.05 6.70 16.44
N LEU A 6 8.02 6.09 15.75
CA LEU A 6 9.41 6.12 16.15
C LEU A 6 9.80 7.60 16.24
N ARG A 7 10.45 7.98 17.35
CA ARG A 7 11.01 9.33 17.45
C ARG A 7 12.03 9.49 16.33
N ARG A 8 12.07 10.66 15.68
CA ARG A 8 12.98 10.92 14.54
C ARG A 8 14.44 10.58 14.87
N GLU A 9 14.81 10.76 16.13
CA GLU A 9 16.14 10.46 16.68
C GLU A 9 16.44 8.95 16.67
N ASP A 10 15.44 8.12 16.96
CA ASP A 10 15.55 6.66 17.00
C ASP A 10 15.61 6.07 15.57
N PHE A 11 14.93 6.67 14.58
CA PHE A 11 15.01 6.24 13.17
C PHE A 11 16.41 6.43 12.55
N ASN A 12 17.16 7.43 13.01
CA ASN A 12 18.49 7.73 12.48
C ASN A 12 19.61 6.89 13.14
N ASN A 13 19.29 6.06 14.14
CA ASN A 13 20.27 5.33 14.93
C ASN A 13 20.32 3.85 14.54
N ASP A 14 21.37 3.44 13.84
CA ASP A 14 21.62 2.06 13.40
C ASP A 14 21.80 1.04 14.57
N LYS A 15 21.80 1.52 15.82
CA LYS A 15 21.80 0.65 17.03
C LYS A 15 20.41 0.35 17.59
N VAL A 16 19.36 0.97 17.03
CA VAL A 16 17.98 0.79 17.46
C VAL A 16 17.23 0.04 16.37
N ASP A 17 16.61 -1.08 16.73
CA ASP A 17 15.76 -1.84 15.82
C ASP A 17 14.50 -1.02 15.50
N ALA A 18 14.51 -0.36 14.36
CA ALA A 18 13.50 0.60 13.92
C ALA A 18 12.46 -0.02 12.97
N GLY A 19 12.39 -1.36 12.90
CA GLY A 19 11.63 -2.07 11.88
C GLY A 19 12.48 -2.35 10.64
N GLU A 20 13.65 -2.97 10.84
CA GLU A 20 14.53 -3.37 9.74
C GLU A 20 13.82 -4.38 8.82
N ILE A 21 13.88 -4.13 7.50
CA ILE A 21 13.43 -5.13 6.52
C ILE A 21 14.58 -6.12 6.31
N GLY A 22 14.52 -7.24 7.02
CA GLY A 22 15.48 -8.33 6.89
C GLY A 22 15.41 -9.00 5.50
N ALA A 23 16.51 -9.66 5.12
CA ALA A 23 16.63 -10.35 3.83
C ALA A 23 15.47 -11.32 3.58
N GLY A 24 14.91 -11.27 2.37
CA GLY A 24 13.78 -12.13 1.96
C GLY A 24 12.40 -11.59 2.31
N THR A 25 12.29 -10.44 2.98
CA THR A 25 11.00 -9.82 3.30
C THR A 25 10.55 -8.90 2.17
N GLN A 26 9.34 -9.11 1.65
CA GLN A 26 8.67 -8.17 0.76
C GLN A 26 7.47 -7.55 1.48
N VAL A 27 7.39 -6.22 1.47
CA VAL A 27 6.30 -5.47 2.09
C VAL A 27 5.65 -4.60 1.03
N THR A 28 4.33 -4.75 0.89
CA THR A 28 3.51 -3.87 0.06
C THR A 28 2.51 -3.18 0.97
N ALA A 29 2.53 -1.85 0.97
CA ALA A 29 1.53 -1.03 1.64
C ALA A 29 0.71 -0.30 0.57
N ILE A 30 -0.61 -0.43 0.64
CA ILE A 30 -1.55 0.27 -0.24
C ILE A 30 -2.31 1.26 0.64
N TYR A 31 -2.36 2.51 0.19
CA TYR A 31 -3.07 3.59 0.85
C TYR A 31 -4.13 4.14 -0.08
N GLU A 32 -5.31 4.39 0.47
CA GLU A 32 -6.31 5.26 -0.14
C GLU A 32 -6.14 6.66 0.43
N VAL A 33 -6.07 7.67 -0.44
CA VAL A 33 -5.88 9.07 -0.04
C VAL A 33 -7.10 9.86 -0.47
N THR A 34 -7.78 10.45 0.51
CA THR A 34 -8.94 11.31 0.26
C THR A 34 -8.58 12.76 0.54
N ALA A 35 -8.67 13.60 -0.49
CA ALA A 35 -8.36 15.02 -0.36
C ALA A 35 -9.41 15.76 0.49
N PRO A 36 -9.02 16.82 1.23
CA PRO A 36 -9.97 17.69 1.92
C PRO A 36 -11.05 18.22 0.97
N GLY A 37 -12.32 18.13 1.39
CA GLY A 37 -13.46 18.56 0.58
C GLY A 37 -13.92 17.57 -0.50
N SER A 38 -13.29 16.40 -0.61
CA SER A 38 -13.79 15.31 -1.47
C SER A 38 -15.09 14.73 -0.91
N GLU A 39 -16.02 14.35 -1.79
CA GLU A 39 -17.24 13.60 -1.42
C GLU A 39 -16.91 12.21 -0.82
N ALA A 40 -15.72 11.68 -1.06
CA ALA A 40 -15.25 10.41 -0.50
C ALA A 40 -14.73 10.55 0.95
N LEU A 41 -14.77 11.74 1.56
CA LEU A 41 -14.25 11.96 2.91
C LEU A 41 -15.19 11.32 3.94
N LEU A 42 -14.74 10.22 4.57
CA LEU A 42 -15.53 9.46 5.54
C LEU A 42 -15.44 9.99 6.98
N ASN A 43 -14.59 10.99 7.23
CA ASN A 43 -14.37 11.56 8.56
C ASN A 43 -14.78 13.03 8.62
N ASP A 44 -15.40 13.44 9.72
CA ASP A 44 -15.68 14.84 9.99
C ASP A 44 -14.39 15.65 10.18
N SER A 45 -14.46 16.95 9.89
CA SER A 45 -13.39 17.89 10.21
C SER A 45 -13.06 17.83 11.70
N LEU A 46 -11.77 17.96 12.06
CA LEU A 46 -11.37 18.00 13.47
C LEU A 46 -12.14 19.09 14.24
N ARG A 47 -12.80 18.68 15.33
CA ARG A 47 -13.48 19.61 16.24
C ARG A 47 -12.50 20.47 17.06
N TYR A 48 -11.33 19.91 17.34
CA TYR A 48 -10.25 20.55 18.10
C TYR A 48 -8.91 20.27 17.41
N GLY A 49 -8.12 21.33 17.19
CA GLY A 49 -6.84 21.27 16.49
C GLY A 49 -6.85 22.13 15.23
N GLU A 50 -5.77 22.88 15.01
CA GLU A 50 -5.58 23.63 13.76
C GLU A 50 -5.05 22.70 12.68
N THR A 51 -5.62 22.76 11.48
CA THR A 51 -5.02 22.16 10.30
C THR A 51 -3.70 22.88 10.06
N SER A 52 -2.58 22.22 10.38
CA SER A 52 -1.26 22.78 10.11
C SER A 52 -1.15 23.00 8.61
N ALA A 53 -0.89 24.25 8.20
CA ALA A 53 -0.59 24.54 6.81
C ALA A 53 0.59 23.64 6.40
N ALA A 54 0.39 22.83 5.35
CA ALA A 54 1.49 22.12 4.73
C ALA A 54 2.55 23.16 4.38
N GLY A 55 3.81 22.90 4.76
CA GLY A 55 4.93 23.72 4.29
C GLY A 55 5.00 23.71 2.76
N ASN A 56 6.05 24.31 2.18
CA ASN A 56 6.26 24.40 0.72
C ASN A 56 6.41 23.05 -0.05
N THR A 57 5.85 21.94 0.44
CA THR A 57 5.66 20.66 -0.25
C THR A 57 4.42 20.72 -1.17
N MET A 58 4.36 21.74 -2.02
CA MET A 58 3.26 21.91 -2.98
C MET A 58 3.31 20.75 -3.99
N GLY A 59 2.27 19.93 -4.02
CA GLY A 59 2.13 18.83 -4.99
C GLY A 59 2.62 17.45 -4.54
N GLU A 60 2.94 17.27 -3.26
CA GLU A 60 3.26 15.96 -2.68
C GLU A 60 2.08 15.44 -1.84
N LEU A 61 1.72 14.17 -2.04
CA LEU A 61 0.78 13.41 -1.21
C LEU A 61 1.45 12.82 0.04
N GLY A 62 2.77 12.62 0.00
CA GLY A 62 3.52 12.05 1.11
C GLY A 62 5.02 11.99 0.85
N PHE A 63 5.76 11.51 1.85
CA PHE A 63 7.22 11.38 1.78
C PHE A 63 7.66 10.04 2.36
N LEU A 64 8.27 9.19 1.53
CA LEU A 64 8.79 7.89 1.92
C LEU A 64 10.21 8.04 2.46
N ARG A 65 10.48 7.44 3.62
CA ARG A 65 11.83 7.24 4.17
C ARG A 65 12.00 5.77 4.47
N LEU A 66 12.94 5.11 3.80
CA LEU A 66 13.23 3.70 3.96
C LEU A 66 14.70 3.53 4.33
N ARG A 67 14.97 2.75 5.39
CA ARG A 67 16.32 2.27 5.70
C ARG A 67 16.41 0.77 5.44
N TRP A 68 17.48 0.35 4.79
CA TRP A 68 17.74 -1.06 4.49
C TRP A 68 19.23 -1.38 4.58
N LYS A 69 19.55 -2.66 4.73
CA LYS A 69 20.93 -3.17 4.88
C LYS A 69 21.13 -4.32 3.89
N ALA A 70 22.20 -4.30 3.10
CA ALA A 70 22.51 -5.42 2.23
C ALA A 70 22.96 -6.64 3.06
N PRO A 71 22.71 -7.88 2.59
CA PRO A 71 23.22 -9.08 3.27
C PRO A 71 24.74 -9.02 3.44
N GLY A 72 25.23 -9.12 4.68
CA GLY A 72 26.65 -9.09 5.01
C GLY A 72 27.24 -7.71 5.22
N GLU A 73 26.46 -6.63 5.07
CA GLU A 73 26.91 -5.28 5.44
C GLU A 73 26.60 -4.97 6.90
N ASP A 74 27.35 -4.04 7.49
CA ASP A 74 27.20 -3.59 8.87
C ASP A 74 26.50 -2.21 9.00
N ALA A 75 26.41 -1.44 7.91
CA ALA A 75 25.81 -0.11 7.89
C ALA A 75 24.50 -0.10 7.08
N SER A 76 23.53 0.72 7.52
CA SER A 76 22.27 0.90 6.79
C SER A 76 22.36 1.99 5.71
N THR A 77 21.55 1.85 4.65
CA THR A 77 21.35 2.84 3.60
C THR A 77 19.98 3.50 3.75
N LEU A 78 19.94 4.83 3.74
CA LEU A 78 18.71 5.62 3.76
C LEU A 78 18.29 6.01 2.33
N VAL A 79 17.04 5.72 1.99
CA VAL A 79 16.36 6.14 0.75
C VAL A 79 15.22 7.08 1.14
N GLU A 80 15.15 8.22 0.46
CA GLU A 80 14.10 9.22 0.66
C GLU A 80 13.47 9.54 -0.69
N THR A 81 12.13 9.54 -0.76
CA THR A 81 11.41 9.73 -2.02
C THR A 81 10.07 10.43 -1.79
N PRO A 82 9.83 11.59 -2.42
CA PRO A 82 8.51 12.22 -2.39
C PRO A 82 7.50 11.40 -3.19
N ILE A 83 6.26 11.39 -2.74
CA ILE A 83 5.10 10.77 -3.41
C ILE A 83 4.25 11.92 -3.94
N THR A 84 4.19 12.12 -5.24
CA THR A 84 3.47 13.24 -5.87
C THR A 84 2.05 12.88 -6.27
N GLY A 85 1.73 11.59 -6.35
CA GLY A 85 0.46 11.09 -6.90
C GLY A 85 0.39 11.14 -8.42
N THR A 86 1.49 11.52 -9.09
CA THR A 86 1.59 11.52 -10.55
C THR A 86 2.40 10.32 -11.08
N GLU A 87 2.90 9.49 -10.18
CA GLU A 87 3.60 8.25 -10.52
C GLU A 87 2.66 7.29 -11.25
N GLY A 88 3.15 6.70 -12.34
CA GLY A 88 2.38 5.70 -13.07
C GLY A 88 2.17 4.43 -12.25
N ALA A 89 0.94 3.93 -12.20
CA ALA A 89 0.66 2.63 -11.59
C ALA A 89 1.27 1.50 -12.43
N SER A 90 2.31 0.86 -11.87
CA SER A 90 2.99 -0.28 -12.48
C SER A 90 2.08 -1.51 -12.56
N GLN A 91 2.45 -2.48 -13.39
CA GLN A 91 1.77 -3.78 -13.44
C GLN A 91 1.72 -4.44 -12.06
N GLU A 92 2.82 -4.39 -11.31
CA GLU A 92 2.91 -4.93 -9.94
C GLU A 92 1.98 -4.23 -8.97
N SER A 93 1.92 -2.90 -9.01
CA SER A 93 1.03 -2.10 -8.16
C SER A 93 -0.45 -2.41 -8.45
N ARG A 94 -0.80 -2.60 -9.72
CA ARG A 94 -2.17 -2.96 -10.14
C ARG A 94 -2.54 -4.38 -9.75
N PHE A 95 -1.62 -5.34 -9.91
CA PHE A 95 -1.85 -6.72 -9.45
C PHE A 95 -2.00 -6.77 -7.92
N ALA A 96 -1.13 -6.08 -7.17
CA ALA A 96 -1.24 -5.98 -5.73
C ALA A 96 -2.57 -5.36 -5.27
N ALA A 97 -3.05 -4.33 -5.97
CA ALA A 97 -4.36 -3.74 -5.71
C ALA A 97 -5.50 -4.74 -5.93
N ALA A 98 -5.43 -5.58 -6.97
CA ALA A 98 -6.42 -6.64 -7.19
C ALA A 98 -6.43 -7.67 -6.05
N ILE A 99 -5.26 -8.06 -5.54
CA ILE A 99 -5.14 -8.99 -4.40
C ILE A 99 -5.68 -8.36 -3.12
N ALA A 100 -5.38 -7.08 -2.86
CA ALA A 100 -5.91 -6.35 -1.71
C ALA A 100 -7.44 -6.26 -1.76
N GLY A 101 -8.00 -5.89 -2.92
CA GLY A 101 -9.43 -5.86 -3.15
C GLY A 101 -10.10 -7.23 -3.01
N PHE A 102 -9.46 -8.30 -3.50
CA PHE A 102 -9.92 -9.68 -3.25
C PHE A 102 -10.01 -10.01 -1.76
N GLY A 103 -8.99 -9.63 -0.98
CA GLY A 103 -9.03 -9.78 0.48
C GLY A 103 -10.19 -9.01 1.12
N GLN A 104 -10.48 -7.80 0.64
CA GLN A 104 -11.62 -7.00 1.11
C GLN A 104 -12.98 -7.61 0.72
N LEU A 105 -13.10 -8.20 -0.47
CA LEU A 105 -14.32 -8.90 -0.90
C LEU A 105 -14.61 -10.10 -0.01
N LEU A 106 -13.58 -10.91 0.29
CA LEU A 106 -13.70 -12.04 1.21
C LEU A 106 -14.14 -11.63 2.63
N GLN A 107 -13.79 -10.42 3.05
CA GLN A 107 -14.17 -9.87 4.35
C GLN A 107 -15.52 -9.15 4.34
N GLY A 108 -16.17 -9.00 3.18
CA GLY A 108 -17.40 -8.21 3.06
C GLY A 108 -17.19 -6.73 3.41
N SER A 109 -16.04 -6.16 3.02
CA SER A 109 -15.68 -4.77 3.32
C SER A 109 -16.70 -3.79 2.76
N VAL A 110 -17.17 -2.86 3.59
CA VAL A 110 -18.07 -1.76 3.20
C VAL A 110 -17.38 -0.69 2.34
N TYR A 111 -16.05 -0.68 2.31
CA TYR A 111 -15.27 0.35 1.61
C TYR A 111 -15.13 0.10 0.11
N LEU A 112 -15.58 -1.05 -0.40
CA LEU A 112 -15.47 -1.39 -1.81
C LEU A 112 -16.51 -0.69 -2.71
N GLY A 113 -17.61 -0.18 -2.13
CA GLY A 113 -18.69 0.41 -2.91
C GLY A 113 -19.22 -0.55 -3.98
N ASP A 114 -19.19 -0.12 -5.24
CA ASP A 114 -19.62 -0.92 -6.40
C ASP A 114 -18.52 -1.84 -6.97
N TRP A 115 -17.33 -1.86 -6.36
CA TRP A 115 -16.22 -2.69 -6.81
C TRP A 115 -16.41 -4.14 -6.35
N GLY A 116 -16.49 -5.06 -7.30
CA GLY A 116 -16.86 -6.46 -7.08
C GLY A 116 -15.86 -7.46 -7.65
N TRP A 117 -16.29 -8.73 -7.61
CA TRP A 117 -15.52 -9.89 -8.10
C TRP A 117 -15.03 -9.72 -9.55
N ASP A 118 -15.91 -9.24 -10.44
CA ASP A 118 -15.58 -9.04 -11.86
C ASP A 118 -14.42 -8.06 -12.04
N GLN A 119 -14.44 -6.95 -11.32
CA GLN A 119 -13.37 -5.94 -11.37
C GLN A 119 -12.07 -6.48 -10.77
N ALA A 120 -12.12 -7.26 -9.68
CA ALA A 120 -10.96 -7.90 -9.09
C ALA A 120 -10.30 -8.89 -10.07
N ILE A 121 -11.09 -9.76 -10.69
CA ILE A 121 -10.65 -10.77 -11.65
C ILE A 121 -10.06 -10.11 -12.90
N ALA A 122 -10.72 -9.06 -13.42
CA ALA A 122 -10.24 -8.33 -14.59
C ALA A 122 -8.88 -7.65 -14.29
N LEU A 123 -8.79 -6.90 -13.19
CA LEU A 123 -7.57 -6.19 -12.81
C LEU A 123 -6.39 -7.16 -12.58
N ALA A 124 -6.63 -8.29 -11.91
CA ALA A 124 -5.61 -9.32 -11.69
C ALA A 124 -5.20 -10.01 -13.00
N THR A 125 -6.15 -10.29 -13.91
CA THR A 125 -5.87 -10.96 -15.19
C THR A 125 -5.05 -10.06 -16.11
N GLU A 126 -5.43 -8.80 -16.26
CA GLU A 126 -4.73 -7.81 -17.10
C GLU A 126 -3.32 -7.53 -16.60
N ASN A 127 -3.09 -7.64 -15.29
CA ASN A 127 -1.83 -7.32 -14.64
C ASN A 127 -1.09 -8.56 -14.12
N ARG A 128 -1.44 -9.76 -14.59
CA ARG A 128 -0.81 -11.01 -14.15
C ARG A 128 0.70 -10.99 -14.36
N GLY A 129 1.17 -10.46 -15.49
CA GLY A 129 2.60 -10.44 -15.82
C GLY A 129 3.18 -11.84 -16.03
N GLU A 130 4.50 -11.94 -15.88
CA GLU A 130 5.22 -13.21 -15.86
C GLU A 130 4.86 -14.02 -14.61
N ASP A 131 4.59 -15.31 -14.80
CA ASP A 131 4.11 -16.19 -13.73
C ASP A 131 4.68 -17.59 -13.90
N ALA A 132 6.01 -17.69 -13.79
CA ALA A 132 6.76 -18.92 -14.07
C ALA A 132 6.31 -20.12 -13.20
N PHE A 133 5.76 -19.85 -12.01
CA PHE A 133 5.32 -20.86 -11.06
C PHE A 133 3.79 -20.99 -10.96
N GLY A 134 3.03 -20.17 -11.71
CA GLY A 134 1.58 -20.25 -11.76
C GLY A 134 0.83 -19.68 -10.55
N TYR A 135 1.49 -18.95 -9.65
CA TYR A 135 0.86 -18.42 -8.44
C TYR A 135 -0.16 -17.32 -8.75
N ARG A 136 0.12 -16.49 -9.75
CA ARG A 136 -0.76 -15.36 -10.08
C ARG A 136 -2.00 -15.81 -10.84
N VAL A 137 -1.87 -16.77 -11.75
CA VAL A 137 -3.03 -17.39 -12.38
C VAL A 137 -3.87 -18.15 -11.36
N GLU A 138 -3.25 -18.78 -10.37
CA GLU A 138 -3.99 -19.46 -9.30
C GLU A 138 -4.77 -18.48 -8.42
N ALA A 139 -4.21 -17.30 -8.10
CA ALA A 139 -4.96 -16.25 -7.42
C ALA A 139 -6.22 -15.84 -8.21
N VAL A 140 -6.13 -15.72 -9.54
CA VAL A 140 -7.29 -15.44 -10.41
C VAL A 140 -8.32 -16.59 -10.36
N ASN A 141 -7.87 -17.84 -10.35
CA ASN A 141 -8.77 -19.00 -10.23
C ASN A 141 -9.51 -18.99 -8.88
N LEU A 142 -8.82 -18.67 -7.78
CA LEU A 142 -9.42 -18.54 -6.46
C LEU A 142 -10.46 -17.42 -6.41
N MET A 143 -10.21 -16.27 -7.07
CA MET A 143 -11.20 -15.20 -7.17
C MET A 143 -12.47 -15.67 -7.91
N ARG A 144 -12.34 -16.39 -9.03
CA ARG A 144 -13.47 -16.96 -9.78
C ARG A 144 -14.25 -17.99 -8.98
N LEU A 145 -13.54 -18.84 -8.23
CA LEU A 145 -14.17 -19.80 -7.34
C LEU A 145 -14.98 -19.07 -6.26
N ALA A 146 -14.40 -18.07 -5.60
CA ALA A 146 -15.07 -17.29 -4.57
C ALA A 146 -16.31 -16.55 -5.11
N GLU A 147 -16.22 -15.97 -6.31
CA GLU A 147 -17.37 -15.39 -7.01
C GLU A 147 -18.50 -16.41 -7.20
N SER A 148 -18.17 -17.61 -7.68
CA SER A 148 -19.17 -18.66 -7.93
C SER A 148 -19.89 -19.14 -6.67
N LEU A 149 -19.22 -19.06 -5.52
CA LEU A 149 -19.76 -19.43 -4.21
C LEU A 149 -20.56 -18.29 -3.54
N SER A 150 -20.43 -17.07 -4.05
CA SER A 150 -21.09 -15.87 -3.51
C SER A 150 -22.44 -15.57 -4.18
N LYS A 151 -22.88 -16.42 -5.11
CA LYS A 151 -24.18 -16.37 -5.81
C LYS A 151 -25.18 -17.31 -5.15
#